data_AF-A0A5N7CIX7-F1
#
_entry.id   AF-A0A5N7CIX7-F1
#
_cell.length_a   1.000
_cell.length_b   1.000
_cell.length_c   1.000
_cell.angle_alpha   90.00
_cell.angle_beta   90.00
_cell.angle_gamma   90.00
#
_symmetry.space_group_name_H-M   'P 1'
#
loop_
_entity.id
_entity.type
_entity.pdbx_description
1 polymer ?
#
loop_
_entity_poly.entity_id
_entity_poly.type
_entity_poly.pdbx_seq_one_letter_code
_entity_poly.pdbx_strand_id
1 'polypeptide(L)'
;MDEYQSRWRALKVFEILFTRLLNRQIRRRWLLEHHYMSDTPVLQRFQPVVFLERTPRLERLAAFGDVRGSQSRQEQEEVLKCLEFRMRLLRARVEKGKELAAEIERRAKSKNVKYPTHFCHTCVVSGEKAYVHLTKCGHRICRDCMIYQTTPDGKYQCSICFRPTSIFGLRRDPARKRQVLLDR
;
A
#
# COMPACT_ATOMS: atom_id res chain seq x y z
N MET A 1 -11.72 -15.08 31.73
CA MET A 1 -10.71 -14.84 30.67
C MET A 1 -10.05 -13.51 30.98
N ASP A 2 -8.72 -13.43 30.92
CA ASP A 2 -7.99 -12.18 31.12
C ASP A 2 -8.40 -11.14 30.05
N GLU A 3 -8.58 -9.87 30.45
CA GLU A 3 -9.02 -8.78 29.58
C GLU A 3 -8.02 -8.57 28.44
N TYR A 4 -6.72 -8.61 28.76
CA TYR A 4 -5.63 -8.50 27.80
C TYR A 4 -5.73 -9.60 26.73
N GLN A 5 -5.87 -10.86 27.15
CA GLN A 5 -5.99 -11.99 26.22
C GLN A 5 -7.20 -11.86 25.30
N SER A 6 -8.32 -11.37 25.83
CA SER A 6 -9.56 -11.20 25.06
C SER A 6 -9.40 -10.10 23.99
N ARG A 7 -8.83 -8.94 24.37
CA ARG A 7 -8.52 -7.85 23.44
C ARG A 7 -7.52 -8.27 22.38
N TRP A 8 -6.43 -8.94 22.78
CA TRP A 8 -5.41 -9.44 21.86
C TRP A 8 -6.00 -10.39 20.82
N ARG A 9 -6.83 -11.36 21.26
CA ARG A 9 -7.49 -12.32 20.34
C ARG A 9 -8.38 -11.61 19.33
N ALA A 10 -9.20 -10.66 19.79
CA ALA A 10 -10.05 -9.88 18.90
C ALA A 10 -9.22 -9.12 17.84
N LEU A 11 -8.16 -8.42 18.27
CA LEU A 11 -7.29 -7.68 17.35
C LEU A 11 -6.57 -8.60 16.35
N LYS A 12 -6.14 -9.79 16.77
CA LYS A 12 -5.54 -10.79 15.87
C LYS A 12 -6.52 -11.33 14.83
N VAL A 13 -7.76 -11.58 15.22
CA VAL A 13 -8.81 -11.95 14.28
C VAL A 13 -9.00 -10.85 13.24
N PHE A 14 -9.10 -9.58 13.67
CA PHE A 14 -9.19 -8.45 12.73
C PHE A 14 -7.96 -8.32 11.83
N GLU A 15 -6.75 -8.50 12.35
CA GLU A 15 -5.51 -8.49 11.56
C GLU A 15 -5.55 -9.51 10.41
N ILE A 16 -5.99 -10.74 10.70
CA ILE A 16 -6.12 -11.82 9.72
C ILE A 16 -7.22 -11.49 8.70
N LEU A 17 -8.39 -11.04 9.16
CA LEU A 17 -9.51 -10.69 8.29
C LEU A 17 -9.13 -9.57 7.32
N PHE A 18 -8.57 -8.46 7.83
CA PHE A 18 -8.16 -7.35 6.97
C PHE A 18 -7.01 -7.72 6.04
N THR A 19 -6.10 -8.59 6.45
CA THR A 19 -5.04 -9.08 5.55
C THR A 19 -5.61 -9.91 4.40
N ARG A 20 -6.60 -10.78 4.67
CA ARG A 20 -7.31 -11.54 3.63
C ARG A 20 -8.07 -10.61 2.67
N LEU A 21 -8.79 -9.63 3.22
CA LEU A 21 -9.50 -8.63 2.41
C LEU A 21 -8.53 -7.81 1.56
N LEU A 22 -7.39 -7.41 2.11
CA LEU A 22 -6.35 -6.68 1.39
C LEU A 22 -5.84 -7.50 0.22
N ASN A 23 -5.48 -8.77 0.45
CA ASN A 23 -5.02 -9.66 -0.61
C ASN A 23 -6.08 -9.87 -1.69
N ARG A 24 -7.36 -9.91 -1.33
CA ARG A 24 -8.46 -9.94 -2.30
C ARG A 24 -8.51 -8.67 -3.15
N GLN A 25 -8.36 -7.48 -2.55
CA GLN A 25 -8.34 -6.23 -3.31
C GLN A 25 -7.10 -6.12 -4.21
N ILE A 26 -5.93 -6.55 -3.73
CA ILE A 26 -4.70 -6.58 -4.53
C ILE A 26 -4.87 -7.48 -5.76
N ARG A 27 -5.42 -8.69 -5.57
CA ARG A 27 -5.71 -9.62 -6.69
C ARG A 27 -6.74 -9.05 -7.66
N ARG A 28 -7.83 -8.46 -7.15
CA ARG A 28 -8.84 -7.82 -7.99
C ARG A 28 -8.23 -6.70 -8.84
N ARG A 29 -7.47 -5.79 -8.23
CA ARG A 29 -6.77 -4.72 -8.94
C ARG A 29 -5.86 -5.29 -10.03
N TRP A 30 -5.07 -6.31 -9.70
CA TRP A 30 -4.18 -6.95 -10.66
C TRP A 30 -4.91 -7.54 -11.86
N LEU A 31 -6.02 -8.25 -11.63
CA LEU A 31 -6.84 -8.81 -12.70
C LEU A 31 -7.40 -7.71 -13.61
N LEU A 32 -7.91 -6.62 -13.03
CA LEU A 32 -8.39 -5.46 -13.79
C LEU A 32 -7.26 -4.81 -14.60
N GLU A 33 -6.09 -4.60 -13.97
CA GLU A 33 -4.93 -4.02 -14.64
C GLU A 33 -4.45 -4.91 -15.80
N HIS A 34 -4.42 -6.22 -15.61
CA HIS A 34 -4.04 -7.16 -16.66
C HIS A 34 -5.05 -7.18 -17.80
N HIS A 35 -6.34 -7.26 -17.47
CA HIS A 35 -7.43 -7.27 -18.45
C HIS A 35 -7.41 -6.02 -19.34
N TYR A 36 -7.34 -4.82 -18.76
CA TYR A 36 -7.35 -3.59 -19.55
C TYR A 36 -6.02 -3.28 -20.25
N MET A 37 -4.94 -4.02 -19.96
CA MET A 37 -3.65 -3.87 -20.61
C MET A 37 -3.34 -4.97 -21.63
N SER A 38 -4.21 -5.98 -21.79
CA SER A 38 -3.99 -7.10 -22.72
C SER A 38 -3.78 -6.61 -24.15
N ASP A 39 -4.53 -5.59 -24.56
CA ASP A 39 -4.55 -5.13 -25.95
C ASP A 39 -3.61 -3.94 -26.19
N THR A 40 -2.97 -3.44 -25.13
CA THR A 40 -2.02 -2.33 -25.22
C THR A 40 -0.68 -2.83 -25.80
N PRO A 41 0.02 -2.09 -26.68
CA PRO A 41 1.34 -2.48 -27.17
C PRO A 41 2.33 -2.69 -26.02
N VAL A 42 3.22 -3.68 -26.13
CA VAL A 42 4.16 -4.07 -25.04
C VAL A 42 4.95 -2.89 -24.48
N LEU A 43 5.41 -1.97 -25.33
CA LEU A 43 6.16 -0.77 -24.92
C LEU A 43 5.33 0.23 -24.10
N GLN A 44 4.01 0.13 -24.16
CA GLN A 44 3.06 1.00 -23.44
C GLN A 44 2.40 0.26 -22.26
N ARG A 45 2.64 -1.06 -22.11
CA ARG A 45 2.13 -1.83 -20.97
C ARG A 45 2.92 -1.48 -19.73
N PHE A 46 2.21 -1.11 -18.66
CA PHE A 46 2.78 -1.17 -17.32
C PHE A 46 2.75 -2.63 -16.87
N GLN A 47 3.88 -3.15 -16.37
CA GLN A 47 3.89 -4.47 -15.75
C GLN A 47 3.23 -4.40 -14.37
N PRO A 48 2.05 -5.04 -14.18
CA PRO A 48 1.38 -5.04 -12.89
C PRO A 48 2.19 -5.89 -11.91
N VAL A 49 2.73 -5.26 -10.87
CA VAL A 49 3.46 -5.98 -9.81
C VAL A 49 2.50 -6.29 -8.66
N VAL A 50 2.49 -7.55 -8.22
CA VAL A 50 1.65 -8.03 -7.13
C VAL A 50 2.50 -8.48 -5.96
N PHE A 51 2.32 -7.80 -4.83
CA PHE A 51 2.84 -8.25 -3.54
C PHE A 51 1.67 -8.53 -2.62
N LEU A 52 1.41 -9.81 -2.34
CA LEU A 52 0.43 -10.19 -1.33
C LEU A 52 1.03 -10.01 0.06
N GLU A 53 0.23 -9.50 0.99
CA GLU A 53 0.62 -9.42 2.38
C GLU A 53 0.56 -10.82 3.00
N ARG A 54 1.61 -11.21 3.74
CA ARG A 54 1.64 -12.50 4.44
C ARG A 54 0.49 -12.55 5.44
N THR A 55 -0.41 -13.52 5.26
CA THR A 55 -1.51 -13.71 6.22
C THR A 55 -0.93 -14.25 7.53
N PRO A 56 -1.13 -13.54 8.65
CA PRO A 56 -0.72 -14.05 9.96
C PRO A 56 -1.39 -15.39 10.21
N ARG A 57 -0.64 -16.34 10.78
CA ARG A 57 -1.23 -17.59 11.27
C ARG A 57 -1.76 -17.32 12.67
N LEU A 58 -2.93 -17.87 12.99
CA LEU A 58 -3.33 -18.13 14.37
C LEU A 58 -2.43 -19.26 14.87
N GLU A 59 -1.18 -18.96 15.21
CA GLU A 59 -0.37 -19.93 15.94
C GLU A 59 -1.09 -20.22 17.26
N ARG A 60 -1.13 -21.50 17.64
CA ARG A 60 -1.81 -21.94 18.87
C ARG A 60 -1.32 -21.08 20.02
N LEU A 61 -2.28 -20.51 20.75
CA LEU A 61 -2.14 -19.82 22.04
C LEU A 61 -1.28 -20.58 23.07
N ALA A 62 -0.92 -21.84 22.81
CA ALA A 62 -0.05 -22.66 23.63
C ALA A 62 1.31 -22.01 23.94
N ALA A 63 1.87 -21.19 23.04
CA ALA A 63 3.11 -20.47 23.33
C ALA A 63 2.95 -19.33 24.35
N PHE A 64 1.72 -18.85 24.61
CA PHE A 64 1.42 -17.84 25.63
C PHE A 64 0.76 -18.41 26.89
N GLY A 65 0.46 -19.73 26.89
CA GLY A 65 0.07 -20.44 28.10
C GLY A 65 1.15 -20.40 29.19
N ASP A 66 2.42 -20.29 28.77
CA ASP A 66 3.62 -20.17 29.63
C ASP A 66 4.13 -18.74 29.82
N VAL A 67 3.66 -17.74 29.06
CA VAL A 67 4.06 -16.32 29.25
C VAL A 67 3.22 -15.63 30.33
N ARG A 68 2.60 -16.43 31.22
CA ARG A 68 1.88 -15.90 32.39
C ARG A 68 2.82 -15.29 33.43
N GLY A 69 4.14 -15.44 33.28
CA GLY A 69 5.12 -15.07 34.30
C GLY A 69 6.05 -13.88 34.03
N SER A 70 6.11 -13.28 32.83
CA SER A 70 7.26 -12.41 32.50
C SER A 70 7.01 -11.08 31.78
N GLN A 71 5.77 -10.73 31.39
CA GLN A 71 5.49 -9.44 30.75
C GLN A 71 4.76 -8.49 31.71
N SER A 72 5.32 -7.30 31.87
CA SER A 72 4.72 -6.19 32.58
C SER A 72 3.43 -5.70 31.91
N ARG A 73 2.56 -5.05 32.68
CA ARG A 73 1.34 -4.42 32.17
C ARG A 73 1.63 -3.38 31.07
N GLN A 74 2.79 -2.72 31.15
CA GLN A 74 3.22 -1.76 30.14
C GLN A 74 3.53 -2.43 28.80
N GLU A 75 4.29 -3.52 28.81
CA GLU A 75 4.62 -4.28 27.59
C GLU A 75 3.37 -4.85 26.93
N GLN A 76 2.41 -5.33 27.73
CA GLN A 76 1.11 -5.79 27.23
C GLN A 76 0.36 -4.68 26.48
N GLU A 77 0.29 -3.48 27.05
CA GLU A 77 -0.38 -2.34 26.42
C GLU A 77 0.34 -1.87 25.15
N GLU A 78 1.67 -1.90 25.11
CA GLU A 78 2.46 -1.59 23.91
C GLU A 78 2.17 -2.60 22.78
N VAL A 79 2.09 -3.90 23.10
CA VAL A 79 1.71 -4.94 22.12
C VAL A 79 0.31 -4.67 21.56
N LEU A 80 -0.67 -4.34 22.40
CA LEU A 80 -2.03 -4.01 21.94
C LEU A 80 -2.03 -2.78 21.03
N LYS A 81 -1.33 -1.71 21.40
CA LYS A 81 -1.19 -0.49 20.57
C LYS A 81 -0.58 -0.79 19.21
N CYS A 82 0.47 -1.62 19.15
CA CYS A 82 1.07 -2.05 17.89
C CYS A 82 0.08 -2.83 17.01
N LEU A 83 -0.72 -3.73 17.60
CA LEU A 83 -1.75 -4.49 16.87
C LEU A 83 -2.87 -3.58 16.37
N GLU A 84 -3.35 -2.66 17.19
CA GLU A 84 -4.36 -1.68 16.79
C GLU A 84 -3.88 -0.80 15.64
N PHE A 85 -2.64 -0.30 15.72
CA PHE A 85 -2.02 0.48 14.65
C PHE A 85 -1.92 -0.33 13.36
N ARG A 86 -1.43 -1.58 13.43
CA ARG A 86 -1.34 -2.47 12.27
C ARG A 86 -2.71 -2.76 11.66
N MET A 87 -3.74 -2.97 12.47
CA MET A 87 -5.11 -3.15 12.01
C MET A 87 -5.63 -1.92 11.27
N ARG A 88 -5.40 -0.71 11.81
CA ARG A 88 -5.78 0.55 11.15
C ARG A 88 -5.11 0.69 9.78
N LEU A 89 -3.81 0.37 9.68
CA LEU A 89 -3.08 0.39 8.41
C LEU A 89 -3.65 -0.63 7.40
N LEU A 90 -3.91 -1.86 7.83
CA LEU A 90 -4.50 -2.88 6.97
C LEU A 90 -5.88 -2.45 6.44
N ARG A 91 -6.73 -1.90 7.31
CA ARG A 91 -8.04 -1.38 6.92
C ARG A 91 -7.92 -0.25 5.90
N ALA A 92 -7.05 0.74 6.16
CA ALA A 92 -6.82 1.84 5.22
C ALA A 92 -6.35 1.34 3.85
N ARG A 93 -5.49 0.31 3.82
CA ARG A 93 -5.05 -0.33 2.57
C ARG A 93 -6.16 -1.08 1.85
N VAL A 94 -7.06 -1.73 2.58
CA VAL A 94 -8.26 -2.37 1.99
C VAL A 94 -9.14 -1.34 1.31
N GLU A 95 -9.49 -0.24 2.01
CA GLU A 95 -10.33 0.81 1.44
C GLU A 95 -9.65 1.48 0.25
N LYS A 96 -8.34 1.73 0.33
CA LYS A 96 -7.60 2.24 -0.81
C LYS A 96 -7.63 1.28 -1.99
N GLY A 97 -7.48 -0.03 -1.75
CA GLY A 97 -7.61 -1.05 -2.79
C GLY A 97 -8.97 -1.04 -3.50
N LYS A 98 -10.06 -0.82 -2.75
CA LYS A 98 -11.42 -0.69 -3.32
C LYS A 98 -11.53 0.56 -4.18
N GLU A 99 -11.04 1.71 -3.70
CA GLU A 99 -11.02 2.98 -4.45
C GLU A 99 -10.30 2.81 -5.79
N LEU A 100 -9.12 2.20 -5.79
CA LEU A 100 -8.35 1.98 -7.01
C LEU A 100 -9.05 1.06 -8.01
N ALA A 101 -9.66 -0.03 -7.54
CA ALA A 101 -10.39 -0.94 -8.40
C ALA A 101 -11.63 -0.26 -9.02
N ALA A 102 -12.40 0.47 -8.21
CA ALA A 102 -13.56 1.23 -8.66
C ALA A 102 -13.17 2.33 -9.66
N GLU A 103 -12.03 2.99 -9.45
CA GLU A 103 -11.52 4.01 -10.35
C GLU A 103 -11.10 3.46 -11.71
N ILE A 104 -10.48 2.27 -11.75
CA ILE A 104 -10.19 1.57 -13.02
C ILE A 104 -11.49 1.27 -13.77
N GLU A 105 -12.48 0.70 -13.10
CA GLU A 105 -13.77 0.35 -13.69
C GLU A 105 -14.53 1.59 -14.20
N ARG A 106 -14.51 2.68 -13.42
CA ARG A 106 -15.13 3.96 -13.80
C ARG A 106 -14.46 4.55 -15.04
N ARG A 107 -13.13 4.54 -15.09
CA ARG A 107 -12.35 5.02 -16.23
C ARG A 107 -12.56 4.18 -17.47
N ALA A 108 -12.64 2.85 -17.32
CA ALA A 108 -12.85 1.92 -18.43
C ALA A 108 -14.20 2.13 -19.13
N LYS A 109 -15.21 2.62 -18.41
CA LYS A 109 -16.53 2.99 -18.97
C LYS A 109 -16.53 4.36 -19.67
N SER A 110 -15.48 5.17 -19.50
CA SER A 110 -15.41 6.50 -20.06
C SER A 110 -14.77 6.48 -21.45
N LYS A 111 -15.46 7.04 -22.45
CA LYS A 111 -14.93 7.18 -23.82
C LYS A 111 -13.73 8.13 -23.91
N ASN A 112 -13.54 9.00 -22.91
CA ASN A 112 -12.52 10.05 -22.91
C ASN A 112 -11.21 9.61 -22.23
N VAL A 113 -11.11 8.36 -21.77
CA VAL A 113 -9.90 7.84 -21.12
C VAL A 113 -9.28 6.77 -21.99
N LYS A 114 -8.06 7.03 -22.47
CA LYS A 114 -7.33 6.09 -23.32
C LYS A 114 -6.74 4.94 -22.50
N TYR A 115 -6.25 5.25 -21.30
CA TYR A 115 -5.59 4.28 -20.43
C TYR A 115 -6.23 4.23 -19.04
N PRO A 116 -7.25 3.36 -18.83
CA PRO A 116 -8.00 3.29 -17.58
C PRO A 116 -7.16 3.01 -16.33
N THR A 117 -6.02 2.35 -16.51
CA THR A 117 -5.11 1.93 -15.43
C THR A 117 -4.02 2.97 -15.14
N HIS A 118 -3.85 3.97 -16.01
CA HIS A 118 -2.77 4.95 -15.95
C HIS A 118 -3.19 6.18 -15.14
N PHE A 119 -3.04 6.10 -13.82
CA PHE A 119 -3.35 7.19 -12.89
C PHE A 119 -2.60 7.04 -11.57
N CYS A 120 -2.55 8.11 -10.79
CA CYS A 120 -1.91 8.13 -9.48
C CYS A 120 -2.74 7.31 -8.49
N HIS A 121 -2.14 6.30 -7.88
CA HIS A 121 -2.78 5.49 -6.85
C HIS A 121 -2.96 6.22 -5.52
N THR A 122 -2.37 7.41 -5.33
CA THR A 122 -2.58 8.20 -4.11
C THR A 122 -3.75 9.17 -4.25
N CYS A 123 -3.76 10.02 -5.27
CA CYS A 123 -4.76 11.08 -5.45
C CYS A 123 -5.71 10.87 -6.65
N VAL A 124 -5.64 9.71 -7.31
CA VAL A 124 -6.45 9.35 -8.48
C VAL A 124 -6.36 10.29 -9.69
N VAL A 125 -5.40 11.22 -9.73
CA VAL A 125 -5.19 12.07 -10.92
C VAL A 125 -4.79 11.22 -12.13
N SER A 126 -5.35 11.55 -13.30
CA SER A 126 -5.06 10.85 -14.55
C SER A 126 -3.60 10.97 -14.97
N GLY A 127 -3.03 9.88 -15.46
CA GLY A 127 -1.70 9.85 -16.08
C GLY A 127 -1.63 10.61 -17.40
N GLU A 128 -2.78 10.92 -18.01
CA GLU A 128 -2.90 11.80 -19.17
C GLU A 128 -2.75 13.29 -18.79
N LYS A 129 -2.98 13.64 -17.51
CA LYS A 129 -2.89 15.01 -16.97
C LYS A 129 -1.64 15.23 -16.13
N ALA A 130 -1.03 14.17 -15.62
CA ALA A 130 0.14 14.23 -14.76
C ALA A 130 1.08 13.07 -15.05
N TYR A 131 2.39 13.33 -15.00
CA TYR A 131 3.37 12.27 -15.10
C TYR A 131 3.29 11.35 -13.87
N VAL A 132 3.03 10.06 -14.09
CA VAL A 132 2.95 9.05 -13.02
C VAL A 132 4.12 8.08 -13.09
N HIS A 133 4.77 7.90 -11.95
CA HIS A 133 5.90 7.02 -11.78
C HIS A 133 5.47 5.68 -11.18
N LEU A 134 6.08 4.57 -11.61
CA LEU A 134 5.91 3.27 -10.99
C LEU A 134 6.91 3.08 -9.83
N THR A 135 6.43 2.72 -8.66
CA THR A 135 7.26 2.37 -7.50
C THR A 135 7.64 0.90 -7.52
N LYS A 136 8.74 0.53 -6.84
CA LYS A 136 9.14 -0.89 -6.68
C LYS A 136 8.10 -1.73 -5.93
N CYS A 137 7.23 -1.13 -5.13
CA CYS A 137 6.12 -1.83 -4.49
C CYS A 137 4.86 -1.95 -5.38
N GLY A 138 4.94 -1.58 -6.66
CA GLY A 138 3.88 -1.75 -7.65
C GLY A 138 2.80 -0.65 -7.65
N HIS A 139 2.99 0.42 -6.89
CA HIS A 139 2.07 1.57 -6.89
C HIS A 139 2.50 2.64 -7.88
N ARG A 140 1.53 3.27 -8.53
CA ARG A 140 1.76 4.40 -9.45
C ARG A 140 1.51 5.72 -8.72
N ILE A 141 2.40 6.72 -8.85
CA ILE A 141 2.28 7.99 -8.11
C ILE A 141 2.57 9.18 -9.02
N CYS A 142 1.82 10.26 -8.91
CA CYS A 142 2.15 11.50 -9.60
C CYS A 142 3.32 12.21 -8.92
N ARG A 143 3.95 13.15 -9.65
CA ARG A 143 5.07 13.97 -9.13
C ARG A 143 4.73 14.69 -7.82
N ASP A 144 3.52 15.26 -7.71
CA ASP A 144 3.14 16.02 -6.52
C ASP A 144 3.04 15.11 -5.30
N CYS A 145 2.31 13.99 -5.40
CA CYS A 145 2.25 12.99 -4.33
C CYS A 145 3.62 12.41 -3.99
N MET A 146 4.52 12.28 -4.97
CA MET A 146 5.89 11.87 -4.72
C MET A 146 6.64 12.90 -3.87
N ILE A 147 6.56 14.19 -4.21
CA ILE A 147 7.22 15.28 -3.48
C ILE A 147 6.70 15.33 -2.04
N TYR A 148 5.38 15.30 -1.84
CA TYR A 148 4.78 15.34 -0.51
C TYR A 148 5.16 14.16 0.40
N GLN A 149 5.47 13.01 -0.19
CA GLN A 149 5.78 11.78 0.55
C GLN A 149 7.29 11.48 0.60
N THR A 150 8.11 12.37 0.05
CA THR A 150 9.56 12.29 0.14
C THR A 150 10.00 13.01 1.42
N THR A 151 10.72 12.30 2.27
CA THR A 151 11.27 12.84 3.52
C THR A 151 12.39 13.85 3.24
N PRO A 152 12.78 14.68 4.22
CA PRO A 152 13.88 15.65 4.05
C PRO A 152 15.21 15.03 3.61
N ASP A 153 15.49 13.76 3.97
CA ASP A 153 16.66 13.01 3.53
C ASP A 153 16.51 12.40 2.11
N GLY A 154 15.45 12.75 1.38
CA GLY A 154 15.22 12.35 0.00
C GLY A 154 14.71 10.92 -0.17
N LYS A 155 14.18 10.29 0.89
CA LYS A 155 13.63 8.93 0.82
C LYS A 155 12.11 8.99 0.61
N TYR A 156 11.65 8.34 -0.44
CA TYR A 156 10.22 8.23 -0.70
C TYR A 156 9.58 7.15 0.19
N GLN A 157 8.52 7.52 0.91
CA GLN A 157 7.67 6.58 1.63
C GLN A 157 6.37 6.37 0.85
N CYS A 158 6.04 5.12 0.54
CA CYS A 158 4.78 4.84 -0.15
C CYS A 158 3.59 5.11 0.77
N SER A 159 2.71 6.04 0.39
CA SER A 159 1.49 6.38 1.16
C SER A 159 0.43 5.28 1.15
N ILE A 160 0.65 4.19 0.39
CA ILE A 160 -0.27 3.04 0.30
C ILE A 160 0.29 1.86 1.08
N CYS A 161 1.57 1.52 0.88
CA CYS A 161 2.20 0.46 1.67
C CYS A 161 2.60 0.90 3.09
N PHE A 162 2.73 2.21 3.32
CA PHE A 162 3.33 2.83 4.50
C PHE A 162 4.76 2.34 4.77
N ARG A 163 5.50 2.02 3.70
CA ARG A 163 6.88 1.53 3.77
C ARG A 163 7.79 2.32 2.82
N PRO A 164 9.07 2.53 3.16
CA PRO A 164 10.05 3.07 2.23
C PRO A 164 10.13 2.23 0.95
N THR A 165 10.20 2.89 -0.20
CA THR A 165 10.41 2.23 -1.50
C THR A 165 11.14 3.17 -2.45
N SER A 166 11.77 2.62 -3.48
CA SER A 166 12.29 3.44 -4.59
C SER A 166 11.30 3.47 -5.74
N ILE A 167 11.56 4.39 -6.67
CA ILE A 167 10.79 4.58 -7.89
C ILE A 167 11.60 3.99 -9.06
N PHE A 168 10.95 3.25 -9.96
CA PHE A 168 11.60 2.71 -11.15
C PHE A 168 12.06 3.85 -12.07
N GLY A 169 13.25 3.71 -12.67
CA GLY A 169 13.77 4.67 -13.66
C GLY A 169 14.34 5.97 -13.10
N LEU A 170 14.09 6.32 -11.83
CA LEU A 170 14.84 7.37 -11.14
C LEU A 170 16.21 6.80 -10.73
N ARG A 171 17.15 6.74 -11.69
CA ARG A 171 18.57 6.69 -11.32
C ARG A 171 18.84 7.92 -10.46
N ARG A 172 19.49 7.73 -9.30
CA ARG A 172 20.06 8.84 -8.54
C ARG A 172 21.07 9.50 -9.44
N ASP A 173 20.67 10.57 -10.11
CA ASP A 173 21.62 11.47 -10.75
C ASP A 173 22.21 12.35 -9.63
N PRO A 174 23.50 12.19 -9.27
CA PRO A 174 24.12 13.02 -8.25
C PRO A 174 24.11 14.52 -8.62
N ALA A 175 23.88 14.87 -9.89
CA ALA A 175 23.81 16.26 -10.35
C ALA A 175 22.49 16.97 -9.97
N ARG A 176 21.41 16.24 -9.65
CA ARG A 176 20.08 16.85 -9.43
C ARG A 176 19.87 17.45 -8.04
N LYS A 177 20.89 17.42 -7.17
CA LYS A 177 20.87 18.12 -5.86
C LYS A 177 20.86 19.65 -5.99
N ARG A 178 21.17 20.23 -7.16
CA ARG A 178 21.25 21.70 -7.33
C ARG A 178 20.01 22.38 -7.89
N GLN A 179 19.06 21.68 -8.52
CA GLN A 179 17.94 22.35 -9.19
C GLN A 179 16.72 22.63 -8.29
N VAL A 180 16.58 21.95 -7.14
CA VAL A 180 15.40 22.13 -6.26
C VAL A 180 15.56 23.30 -5.27
N LEU A 181 16.75 23.93 -5.24
CA LEU A 181 17.06 25.06 -4.37
C LEU A 181 17.13 26.42 -5.09
N LEU A 182 16.90 26.47 -6.41
CA LEU A 182 17.07 27.70 -7.21
C LEU A 182 15.78 28.25 -7.83
N ASP A 183 14.64 27.56 -7.69
CA ASP A 183 13.33 28.05 -8.16
C ASP A 183 12.40 28.43 -6.98
N ARG A 184 12.97 28.96 -5.89
CA ARG A 184 12.22 29.64 -4.82
C ARG A 184 12.47 31.13 -4.88
#